data_AF-F0Y197-F1
#
_entry.id   AF-F0Y197-F1
#
_cell.length_a   1.000
_cell.length_b   1.000
_cell.length_c   1.000
_cell.angle_alpha   90.00
_cell.angle_beta   90.00
_cell.angle_gamma   90.00
#
_symmetry.space_group_name_H-M   'P 1'
#
loop_
_entity.id
_entity.type
_entity.pdbx_description
1 polymer ?
#
loop_
_entity_poly.entity_id
_entity_poly.type
_entity_poly.pdbx_seq_one_letter_code
_entity_poly.pdbx_strand_id
1 'polypeptide(L)' 'YEHGEHCWNGPSQSLAVTLVCGAETGILDVDEPSTCVYAATVETPAVCVD' A
#
# COMPACT_ATOMS: atom_id res chain seq x y z
N TYR A 1 1.55 -0.20 6.95
CA TYR A 1 2.84 -0.04 7.63
C TYR A 1 3.00 1.42 8.02
N GLU A 2 3.38 1.68 9.26
CA GLU A 2 3.48 3.02 9.84
C GLU A 2 4.88 3.23 10.42
N HIS A 3 5.25 4.49 10.65
CA HIS A 3 6.55 4.90 11.22
C HIS A 3 7.76 4.49 10.36
N GLY A 4 7.66 4.68 9.04
CA GLY A 4 8.79 4.61 8.12
C GLY A 4 9.78 5.75 8.31
N GLU A 5 10.70 5.90 7.34
CA GLU A 5 11.75 6.92 7.39
C GLU A 5 11.16 8.34 7.55
N HIS A 6 11.93 9.21 8.22
CA HIS A 6 11.58 10.61 8.35
C HIS A 6 11.46 11.27 6.96
N CYS A 7 10.31 11.90 6.71
CA CYS A 7 10.07 12.69 5.53
C CYS A 7 10.31 14.18 5.80
N TRP A 8 11.06 14.83 4.93
CA TRP A 8 11.26 16.27 5.01
C TRP A 8 9.93 17.01 4.81
N ASN A 9 9.55 17.89 5.75
CA ASN A 9 8.27 18.62 5.75
C ASN A 9 7.01 17.73 5.71
N GLY A 10 7.12 16.46 6.11
CA GLY A 10 6.01 15.52 6.14
C GLY A 10 5.94 14.71 7.43
N PRO A 11 4.89 13.89 7.60
CA PRO A 11 4.88 12.87 8.64
C PRO A 11 5.96 11.82 8.37
N SER A 12 6.23 10.95 9.35
CA SER A 12 6.98 9.72 9.07
C SER A 12 6.31 8.94 7.94
N GLN A 13 7.11 8.41 7.01
CA GLN A 13 6.56 7.69 5.86
C GLN A 13 5.60 6.58 6.31
N SER A 14 4.49 6.46 5.60
CA SER A 14 3.50 5.41 5.86
C SER A 14 2.94 4.86 4.57
N LEU A 15 2.55 3.58 4.60
CA LEU A 15 1.96 2.89 3.46
C LEU A 15 0.77 2.06 3.93
N ALA A 16 -0.42 2.39 3.45
CA ALA A 16 -1.60 1.55 3.58
C ALA A 16 -1.68 0.60 2.37
N VAL A 17 -1.91 -0.70 2.62
CA VAL A 17 -2.06 -1.69 1.55
C VAL A 17 -3.44 -2.30 1.63
N THR A 18 -4.19 -2.21 0.54
CA THR A 18 -5.46 -2.92 0.35
C THR A 18 -5.19 -4.17 -0.47
N LEU A 19 -5.47 -5.34 0.12
CA LEU A 19 -5.35 -6.62 -0.58
C LEU A 19 -6.67 -6.98 -1.25
N VAL A 20 -6.63 -7.34 -2.53
CA VAL A 20 -7.78 -7.84 -3.29
C VAL A 20 -7.48 -9.24 -3.83
N CYS A 21 -8.51 -10.08 -3.91
CA CYS A 21 -8.37 -11.42 -4.48
C CYS A 21 -8.04 -11.32 -5.98
N GLY A 22 -7.01 -12.06 -6.42
CA GLY A 22 -6.55 -12.14 -7.80
C GLY A 22 -5.81 -13.45 -8.06
N ALA A 23 -5.63 -13.79 -9.33
CA ALA A 23 -4.97 -15.04 -9.73
C ALA A 23 -3.45 -14.98 -9.54
N GLU A 24 -2.87 -13.78 -9.59
CA GLU A 24 -1.45 -13.54 -9.49
C GLU A 24 -1.17 -12.59 -8.31
N THR A 25 0.09 -12.51 -7.88
CA THR A 25 0.49 -11.49 -6.90
C THR A 25 1.08 -10.30 -7.63
N GLY A 26 0.47 -9.13 -7.48
CA GLY A 26 0.83 -7.94 -8.26
C GLY A 26 0.34 -6.65 -7.62
N ILE A 27 1.04 -5.54 -7.90
CA ILE A 27 0.59 -4.21 -7.51
C ILE A 27 -0.30 -3.69 -8.63
N LEU A 28 -1.55 -3.35 -8.29
CA LEU A 28 -2.53 -2.82 -9.23
C LEU A 28 -2.46 -1.29 -9.32
N ASP A 29 -2.26 -0.64 -8.17
CA ASP A 29 -2.29 0.82 -8.06
C ASP A 29 -1.44 1.30 -6.89
N VAL A 30 -0.87 2.50 -7.04
CA VAL A 30 -0.11 3.21 -6.00
C VAL A 30 -0.41 4.70 -6.12
N ASP A 31 -0.84 5.30 -5.01
CA ASP A 31 -1.14 6.73 -4.91
C ASP A 31 -0.43 7.35 -3.70
N GLU A 32 -0.11 8.64 -3.79
CA GLU A 32 0.40 9.47 -2.69
C GLU A 32 -0.66 10.52 -2.32
N PRO A 33 -1.70 10.17 -1.53
CA PRO A 33 -2.79 11.08 -1.19
C PRO A 33 -2.34 12.32 -0.41
N SER A 34 -1.21 12.23 0.29
CA SER A 34 -0.54 13.38 0.90
C SER A 34 0.95 13.08 1.00
N THR A 35 1.78 14.13 1.07
CA THR A 35 3.24 14.00 1.11
C THR A 35 3.71 12.89 2.06
N CYS A 36 4.44 11.92 1.51
CA CYS A 36 5.00 10.76 2.23
C CYS A 36 3.99 9.80 2.89
N VAL A 37 2.71 9.90 2.52
CA VAL A 37 1.66 8.93 2.88
C VAL A 37 1.23 8.25 1.60
N TYR A 38 1.47 6.94 1.53
CA TYR A 38 1.20 6.13 0.36
C TYR A 38 0.00 5.21 0.59
N ALA A 39 -0.75 4.94 -0.47
CA ALA A 39 -1.76 3.90 -0.51
C ALA A 39 -1.50 3.01 -1.73
N ALA A 40 -1.59 1.69 -1.55
CA ALA A 40 -1.44 0.74 -2.64
C ALA A 40 -2.57 -0.29 -2.64
N THR A 41 -2.98 -0.69 -3.83
CA THR A 41 -3.86 -1.86 -4.03
C THR A 41 -3.04 -2.99 -4.62
N VAL A 42 -3.09 -4.15 -3.97
CA VAL A 42 -2.30 -5.33 -4.34
C VAL A 42 -3.24 -6.50 -4.57
N GLU A 43 -3.18 -7.10 -5.76
CA GLU A 43 -3.79 -8.38 -6.01
C GLU A 43 -2.96 -9.52 -5.42
N THR A 44 -3.61 -10.51 -4.84
CA THR A 44 -2.96 -11.74 -4.42
C THR A 44 -3.97 -12.87 -4.23
N PRO A 45 -3.62 -14.14 -4.57
CA PRO A 45 -4.46 -15.29 -4.26
C PRO A 45 -4.59 -15.53 -2.75
N ALA A 46 -3.72 -14.95 -1.92
CA ALA A 46 -3.70 -15.16 -0.48
C ALA A 46 -4.95 -14.65 0.27
N VAL A 47 -5.74 -13.77 -0.35
CA VAL A 47 -6.98 -13.23 0.22
C VAL A 47 -8.25 -13.71 -0.51
N CYS A 48 -8.12 -14.68 -1.43
CA CYS A 48 -9.27 -15.33 -2.04
C CYS A 48 -9.92 -16.31 -1.05
N VAL A 49 -11.25 -16.41 -1.12
CA VAL A 49 -12.03 -17.43 -0.39
C VAL A 49 -12.33 -18.54 -1.38
N ASP A 50 -12.08 -19.80 -0.99
CA ASP A 50 -12.38 -20.98 -1.82
C ASP A 50 -13.89 -21.16 -2.10
#